data_AF-A0A937DKA3-F1
#
_entry.id   AF-A0A937DKA3-F1
#
_cell.length_a   1.000
_cell.length_b   1.000
_cell.length_c   1.000
_cell.angle_alpha   90.00
_cell.angle_beta   90.00
_cell.angle_gamma   90.00
#
_symmetry.space_group_name_H-M   'P 1'
#
loop_
_entity.id
_entity.type
_entity.pdbx_description
1 polymer ?
#
loop_
_entity_poly.entity_id
_entity_poly.type
_entity_poly.pdbx_seq_one_letter_code
_entity_poly.pdbx_strand_id
1 'polypeptide(L)' 'MLDGRQRHDWSIAAAVMSVVANTARDPKRSRLLKPADFDPFHKPQRPVKVDVSVLKDVFIDRRMPEVAKETRA' A
#
# COMPACT_ATOMS: atom_id res chain seq x y z
N MET A 1 8.73 3.27 24.63
CA MET A 1 7.82 4.42 24.34
C MET A 1 8.38 5.40 23.30
N LEU A 2 9.70 5.45 23.05
CA LEU A 2 10.31 6.37 22.05
C LEU A 2 9.85 6.08 20.60
N ASP A 3 9.81 4.81 20.20
CA ASP A 3 9.42 4.40 18.84
C ASP A 3 8.00 4.81 18.45
N GLY A 4 7.05 4.80 19.40
CA GLY A 4 5.66 5.16 19.14
C GLY A 4 5.50 6.63 18.78
N ARG A 5 6.23 7.51 19.50
CA ARG A 5 6.27 8.94 19.22
C ARG A 5 6.92 9.23 17.88
N GLN A 6 8.06 8.61 17.60
CA GLN A 6 8.75 8.78 16.33
C GLN A 6 7.87 8.35 15.14
N ARG A 7 7.17 7.20 15.23
CA ARG A 7 6.24 6.75 14.18
C ARG A 7 5.08 7.72 14.00
N HIS A 8 4.54 8.28 15.09
CA HIS A 8 3.47 9.26 15.02
C HIS A 8 3.94 10.56 14.34
N ASP A 9 5.11 11.08 14.71
CA ASP A 9 5.69 12.28 14.13
C ASP A 9 5.94 12.10 12.63
N TRP A 10 6.47 10.94 12.22
CA TRP A 10 6.65 10.59 10.81
C TRP A 10 5.33 10.41 10.07
N SER A 11 4.29 9.85 10.70
CA SER A 11 2.96 9.76 10.11
C SER A 11 2.38 11.13 9.80
N ILE A 12 2.58 12.12 10.68
CA ILE A 12 2.13 13.50 10.45
C ILE A 12 2.96 14.14 9.33
N ALA A 13 4.29 14.02 9.39
CA ALA A 13 5.19 14.58 8.39
C ALA A 13 4.88 14.04 6.98
N ALA A 14 4.65 12.73 6.86
CA ALA A 14 4.30 12.06 5.61
C ALA A 14 2.96 12.56 5.04
N ALA A 15 1.96 12.79 5.90
CA ALA A 15 0.68 13.35 5.47
C ALA A 15 0.86 14.77 4.92
N VAL A 16 1.59 15.64 5.62
CA VAL A 16 1.86 17.03 5.18
C VAL A 16 2.62 17.04 3.85
N MET A 17 3.70 16.24 3.75
CA MET A 17 4.48 16.14 2.51
C MET A 17 3.63 15.68 1.33
N SER A 18 2.72 14.73 1.54
CA SER A 18 1.82 14.26 0.48
C SER A 18 0.88 15.35 -0.03
N VAL A 19 0.37 16.22 0.85
CA VAL A 19 -0.49 17.33 0.45
C VAL A 19 0.32 18.35 -0.35
N VAL A 20 1.46 18.78 0.18
CA VAL A 20 2.35 19.76 -0.49
C VAL A 20 2.78 19.26 -1.87
N ALA A 21 3.26 18.02 -1.96
CA ALA A 21 3.73 17.44 -3.21
C ALA A 21 2.59 17.29 -4.24
N ASN A 22 1.38 16.93 -3.80
CA ASN A 22 0.24 16.84 -4.72
C ASN A 22 -0.28 18.21 -5.16
N THR A 23 -0.19 19.24 -4.32
CA THR A 23 -0.56 20.62 -4.71
C THR A 23 0.40 21.21 -5.74
N ALA A 24 1.69 20.86 -5.67
CA ALA A 24 2.69 21.34 -6.63
C ALA A 24 2.79 20.48 -7.91
N ARG A 25 2.10 19.34 -7.95
CA ARG A 25 2.16 18.36 -9.04
C ARG A 25 1.21 18.73 -10.19
N ASP A 26 1.64 18.46 -11.42
CA ASP A 26 0.73 18.38 -12.58
C ASP A 26 -0.05 17.04 -12.54
N PRO A 27 -1.39 17.06 -12.41
CA PRO A 27 -2.21 15.85 -12.32
C PRO A 27 -2.11 14.93 -13.54
N LYS A 28 -1.75 15.45 -14.72
CA LYS A 28 -1.70 14.69 -15.97
C LYS A 28 -0.37 13.98 -16.19
N ARG A 29 0.70 14.48 -15.56
CA ARG A 29 2.07 13.98 -15.79
C ARG A 29 2.54 12.98 -14.73
N SER A 30 2.00 13.06 -13.52
CA SER A 30 2.45 12.24 -12.40
C SER A 30 1.29 11.56 -11.69
N ARG A 31 1.57 10.39 -11.09
CA ARG A 31 0.63 9.67 -10.24
C ARG A 31 0.33 10.46 -8.95
N LEU A 32 -0.81 10.18 -8.33
CA LEU A 32 -1.12 10.68 -6.99
C LEU A 32 -0.11 10.12 -5.99
N LEU A 33 0.49 11.01 -5.19
CA LEU A 33 1.46 10.66 -4.16
C LEU A 33 0.69 10.43 -2.85
N LYS A 34 0.89 9.27 -2.22
CA LYS A 34 0.22 8.90 -0.96
C LYS A 34 1.14 9.22 0.22
N PRO A 35 0.61 9.42 1.44
CA PRO A 35 1.45 9.54 2.64
C PRO A 35 2.45 8.38 2.79
N ALA A 36 2.00 7.17 2.45
CA ALA A 36 2.82 5.96 2.44
C ALA A 36 4.08 6.03 1.55
N ASP A 37 4.12 6.92 0.55
CA ASP A 37 5.30 7.12 -0.29
C ASP A 37 6.42 7.90 0.43
N PHE A 38 6.10 8.60 1.53
CA PHE A 38 7.04 9.45 2.28
C PHE A 38 7.37 8.92 3.68
N ASP A 39 6.63 7.93 4.18
CA ASP A 39 6.82 7.36 5.51
C ASP A 39 7.92 6.27 5.51
N PRO A 40 9.05 6.46 6.22
CA PRO A 40 10.12 5.47 6.30
C PRO A 40 9.71 4.14 6.95
N PHE A 41 8.68 4.17 7.80
CA PHE A 41 8.19 2.98 8.49
C PHE A 41 7.16 2.20 7.67
N HIS A 42 6.72 2.75 6.54
CA HIS A 42 5.77 2.07 5.66
C HIS A 42 6.46 0.93 4.92
N LYS A 43 5.94 -0.28 5.08
CA LYS A 43 6.37 -1.45 4.31
C LYS A 43 5.39 -1.65 3.14
N PRO A 44 5.83 -1.48 1.88
CA PRO A 44 4.94 -1.69 0.75
C PRO A 44 4.47 -3.14 0.72
N GLN A 45 3.17 -3.34 0.56
CA GLN A 45 2.60 -4.65 0.35
C GLN A 45 3.15 -5.22 -0.96
N ARG A 46 3.84 -6.35 -0.89
CA ARG A 46 4.35 -7.03 -2.08
C ARG A 46 3.17 -7.73 -2.77
N PRO A 47 2.96 -7.54 -4.08
CA PRO A 47 1.94 -8.26 -4.78
C PRO A 47 2.21 -9.77 -4.69
N VAL A 48 1.17 -10.54 -4.37
CA VAL A 48 1.24 -12.01 -4.36
C VAL A 48 1.36 -12.46 -5.81
N LYS A 49 2.45 -13.17 -6.13
CA LYS A 49 2.62 -13.78 -7.45
C LYS A 49 1.75 -15.03 -7.50
N VAL A 50 0.68 -14.99 -8.30
CA VAL A 50 -0.24 -16.11 -8.50
C VAL A 50 -0.46 -16.37 -9.98
N ASP A 51 -0.71 -17.63 -10.33
CA ASP A 51 -1.08 -18.03 -11.68
C ASP A 51 -2.49 -17.57 -12.05
N VAL A 52 -2.73 -17.38 -13.34
CA VAL A 52 -4.01 -16.89 -13.89
C VAL A 52 -5.17 -17.85 -13.57
N SER A 53 -4.89 -19.13 -13.32
CA SER A 53 -5.87 -20.13 -12.89
C SER A 53 -6.66 -19.71 -11.64
N VAL A 54 -6.05 -18.93 -10.74
CA VAL A 54 -6.68 -18.41 -9.51
C VAL A 54 -7.89 -17.52 -9.81
N LEU A 55 -7.92 -16.86 -10.98
CA LEU A 55 -9.05 -16.03 -11.36
C LEU A 55 -10.32 -16.88 -11.58
N LYS A 56 -10.19 -18.09 -12.10
CA LYS A 56 -11.33 -19.01 -12.24
C LYS A 56 -11.88 -19.39 -10.86
N ASP A 57 -11.00 -19.72 -9.92
CA ASP A 57 -11.40 -20.13 -8.58
C ASP A 57 -12.18 -19.03 -7.85
N VAL A 58 -11.74 -17.77 -7.97
CA VAL A 58 -12.37 -16.61 -7.31
C VAL A 58 -13.66 -16.19 -8.02
N PHE A 59 -13.63 -16.05 -9.35
CA PHE A 59 -14.73 -15.41 -10.08
C PHE A 59 -15.79 -16.39 -10.59
N ILE A 60 -15.43 -17.65 -10.88
CA ILE A 60 -16.36 -18.68 -11.37
C ILE A 60 -16.78 -19.58 -10.21
N ASP A 61 -15.80 -20.19 -9.55
CA ASP A 61 -16.08 -21.22 -8.53
C ASP A 61 -16.39 -20.61 -7.15
N ARG A 62 -16.22 -19.28 -6.99
CA ARG A 62 -16.42 -18.50 -5.75
C ARG A 62 -15.72 -19.10 -4.53
N ARG A 63 -14.58 -19.76 -4.75
CA ARG A 63 -13.74 -20.33 -3.69
C ARG A 63 -12.55 -19.43 -3.44
N MET A 64 -12.16 -19.33 -2.18
CA MET A 64 -10.95 -18.59 -1.82
C MET A 64 -9.73 -19.45 -2.16
N PRO A 65 -8.81 -18.97 -3.02
CA PRO A 65 -7.66 -19.75 -3.49
C PRO A 65 -6.71 -20.05 -2.33
N GLU A 66 -6.17 -21.27 -2.26
CA GLU A 66 -5.29 -21.72 -1.17
C GLU A 66 -4.04 -20.83 -1.03
N VAL A 67 -3.52 -20.29 -2.13
CA VAL A 67 -2.36 -19.37 -2.14
C VAL A 67 -2.64 -18.08 -1.36
N ALA A 68 -3.91 -17.62 -1.30
CA ALA A 68 -4.30 -16.45 -0.52
C ALA A 68 -4.39 -16.75 0.98
N LYS A 69 -4.52 -18.03 1.38
CA LYS A 69 -4.56 -18.43 2.80
C LYS A 69 -3.16 -18.51 3.39
N GLU A 70 -2.19 -19.00 2.63
CA GLU A 70 -0.78 -19.10 3.06
C GLU A 70 -0.11 -17.74 3.28
N THR A 71 -0.47 -16.73 2.48
CA THR A 71 0.12 -15.37 2.61
C THR A 71 -0.42 -14.60 3.83
N ARG A 72 -1.50 -15.09 4.45
CA ARG A 72 -2.19 -14.41 5.56
C ARG A 72 -1.85 -14.99 6.94
N ALA A 73 -1.19 -16.14 6.98
CA ALA A 73 -0.62 -16.76 8.20
C ALA A 73 0.77 -16.20 8.50
#